data_AF-V2HF78-F1
#
_entry.id   AF-V2HF78-F1
#
_cell.length_a   1.000
_cell.length_b   1.000
_cell.length_c   1.000
_cell.angle_alpha   90.00
_cell.angle_beta   90.00
_cell.angle_gamma   90.00
#
_symmetry.space_group_name_H-M   'P 1'
#
loop_
_entity.id
_entity.type
_entity.pdbx_description
1 polymer ?
#
loop_
_entity_poly.entity_id
_entity_poly.type
_entity_poly.pdbx_seq_one_letter_code
_entity_poly.pdbx_strand_id
1 'polypeptide(L)'
;MQAAREVPLAGSQINPLSRAPIDTVLDVGVRAINGMLTVGRGQRMGLFAGSGVGKSVLLGMMARYTSAEVIVVGLIGERGREVKDFIENILGEEGRARSVVVAAPADTSPLLRMQGAAYATRLAEYFRDQGRHVLLIMDSLTRYAMAQREIALAIGEPPATKGYPPSVFAKLPTLVERAGNGAEGGGSITAFYTVLAEGDDQQDPIADSARAILDGHIVLSRSLAEAGHYPAIDVEASISRAMTALISPEQFGSVRRFKQLMSRYQRNRDLISVGAYVPGADPELDLAIRLHPRMEAFLQQDIHERAGYGESIDQLHLLFDRSANG
;
A
#
# COMPACT_ATOMS: atom_id res chain seq x y z
N MET A 1 -1.02 20.30 -30.81
CA MET A 1 -1.95 19.19 -30.52
C MET A 1 -3.17 19.78 -29.84
N GLN A 2 -4.36 19.53 -30.37
CA GLN A 2 -5.61 19.86 -29.69
C GLN A 2 -5.99 18.68 -28.80
N ALA A 3 -6.33 18.91 -27.54
CA ALA A 3 -6.72 17.83 -26.64
C ALA A 3 -8.05 17.23 -27.11
N ALA A 4 -8.15 15.90 -27.18
CA ALA A 4 -9.39 15.23 -27.58
C ALA A 4 -10.53 15.47 -26.59
N ARG A 5 -10.22 15.76 -25.33
CA ARG A 5 -11.17 16.13 -24.28
C ARG A 5 -10.46 16.90 -23.17
N GLU A 6 -11.10 17.95 -22.69
CA GLU A 6 -10.64 18.72 -21.52
C GLU A 6 -11.60 18.50 -20.36
N VAL A 7 -11.05 18.36 -19.15
CA VAL A 7 -11.81 18.18 -17.93
C VAL A 7 -11.22 19.02 -16.79
N PRO A 8 -12.04 19.54 -15.85
CA PRO A 8 -11.53 20.32 -14.72
C PRO A 8 -10.65 19.49 -13.79
N LEU A 9 -9.58 20.09 -13.25
CA LEU A 9 -8.66 19.45 -12.31
C LEU A 9 -9.33 19.05 -10.99
N ALA A 10 -10.29 19.85 -10.53
CA ALA A 10 -10.97 19.65 -9.25
C ALA A 10 -11.78 18.35 -9.18
N GLY A 11 -12.13 17.75 -10.33
CA GLY A 11 -13.01 16.60 -10.39
C GLY A 11 -14.44 16.92 -9.96
N SER A 12 -15.29 15.89 -9.92
CA SER A 12 -16.64 15.96 -9.37
C SER A 12 -16.69 15.22 -8.03
N GLN A 13 -17.26 15.85 -7.00
CA GLN A 13 -17.50 15.15 -5.73
C GLN A 13 -18.54 14.06 -5.93
N ILE A 14 -18.17 12.81 -5.61
CA ILE A 14 -19.10 11.68 -5.58
C ILE A 14 -19.72 11.63 -4.18
N ASN A 15 -21.05 11.63 -4.11
CA ASN A 15 -21.77 11.37 -2.87
C ASN A 15 -21.39 9.96 -2.37
N PRO A 16 -20.86 9.81 -1.15
CA PRO A 16 -20.51 8.48 -0.62
C PRO A 16 -21.69 7.49 -0.65
N LEU A 17 -22.93 7.96 -0.53
CA LEU A 17 -24.14 7.11 -0.60
C LEU A 17 -24.41 6.53 -1.99
N SER A 18 -23.78 7.07 -3.03
CA SER A 18 -23.89 6.54 -4.40
C SER A 18 -22.75 5.61 -4.78
N ARG A 19 -21.83 5.27 -3.85
CA ARG A 19 -20.70 4.37 -4.13
C ARG A 19 -21.12 2.91 -3.96
N ALA A 20 -20.65 2.06 -4.86
CA ALA A 20 -20.70 0.62 -4.68
C ALA A 20 -19.84 0.21 -3.47
N PRO A 21 -20.24 -0.82 -2.70
CA PRO A 21 -19.45 -1.35 -1.59
C PRO A 21 -18.12 -1.96 -2.07
N ILE A 22 -17.21 -2.22 -1.15
CA ILE A 22 -15.96 -2.94 -1.42
C ILE A 22 -16.21 -4.43 -1.17
N ASP A 23 -16.62 -5.16 -2.21
CA ASP A 23 -16.99 -6.59 -2.15
C ASP A 23 -16.15 -7.49 -3.07
N THR A 24 -15.35 -6.89 -3.94
CA THR A 24 -14.57 -7.57 -4.97
C THR A 24 -13.08 -7.42 -4.68
N VAL A 25 -12.36 -8.55 -4.62
CA VAL A 25 -10.90 -8.55 -4.44
C VAL A 25 -10.20 -7.85 -5.60
N LEU A 26 -9.20 -7.02 -5.29
CA LEU A 26 -8.21 -6.56 -6.25
C LEU A 26 -6.95 -7.42 -6.09
N ASP A 27 -6.66 -8.23 -7.11
CA ASP A 27 -5.37 -8.92 -7.19
C ASP A 27 -4.26 -7.90 -7.49
N VAL A 28 -3.32 -7.75 -6.55
CA VAL A 28 -2.15 -6.85 -6.67
C VAL A 28 -0.88 -7.58 -7.11
N GLY A 29 -0.94 -8.89 -7.31
CA GLY A 29 0.19 -9.72 -7.74
C GLY A 29 1.29 -9.94 -6.70
N VAL A 30 1.03 -9.61 -5.44
CA VAL A 30 1.96 -9.75 -4.31
C VAL A 30 1.36 -10.69 -3.29
N ARG A 31 1.99 -11.86 -3.09
CA ARG A 31 1.47 -12.99 -2.29
C ARG A 31 1.13 -12.60 -0.86
N ALA A 32 2.04 -11.91 -0.19
CA ALA A 32 1.81 -11.44 1.18
C ALA A 32 0.58 -10.51 1.26
N ILE A 33 0.36 -9.65 0.27
CA ILE A 33 -0.80 -8.74 0.25
C ILE A 33 -2.08 -9.51 -0.08
N ASN A 34 -2.07 -10.29 -1.16
CA ASN A 34 -3.21 -11.08 -1.61
C ASN A 34 -3.69 -12.07 -0.53
N GLY A 35 -2.77 -12.79 0.11
CA GLY A 35 -3.06 -13.80 1.12
C GLY A 35 -3.35 -13.24 2.51
N MET A 36 -2.55 -12.30 3.00
CA MET A 36 -2.57 -11.86 4.41
C MET A 36 -3.23 -10.50 4.66
N LEU A 37 -3.32 -9.65 3.64
CA LEU A 37 -3.76 -8.25 3.75
C LEU A 37 -4.71 -7.89 2.60
N THR A 38 -5.60 -8.82 2.23
CA THR A 38 -6.37 -8.77 0.97
C THR A 38 -7.02 -7.40 0.75
N VAL A 39 -6.78 -6.83 -0.42
CA VAL A 39 -7.25 -5.50 -0.82
C VAL A 39 -8.44 -5.63 -1.76
N GLY A 40 -9.43 -4.76 -1.61
CA GLY A 40 -10.62 -4.71 -2.46
C GLY A 40 -10.58 -3.61 -3.52
N ARG A 41 -11.42 -3.74 -4.54
CA ARG A 41 -11.67 -2.68 -5.53
C ARG A 41 -12.28 -1.46 -4.84
N GLY A 42 -11.71 -0.29 -5.10
CA GLY A 42 -12.11 0.98 -4.49
C GLY A 42 -11.51 1.24 -3.10
N GLN A 43 -10.70 0.33 -2.56
CA GLN A 43 -10.07 0.53 -1.25
C GLN A 43 -8.93 1.55 -1.31
N ARG A 44 -8.74 2.30 -0.21
CA ARG A 44 -7.65 3.28 -0.06
C ARG A 44 -6.69 2.77 1.01
N MET A 45 -5.53 2.34 0.57
CA MET A 45 -4.49 1.74 1.41
C MET A 45 -3.33 2.72 1.62
N GLY A 46 -2.77 2.72 2.82
CA GLY A 46 -1.49 3.37 3.09
C GLY A 46 -0.31 2.43 2.86
N LEU A 47 0.84 2.95 2.43
CA LEU A 47 2.11 2.23 2.41
C LEU A 47 3.13 3.00 3.23
N PHE A 48 3.37 2.52 4.45
CA PHE A 48 4.21 3.17 5.45
C PHE A 48 5.61 2.58 5.34
N ALA A 49 6.57 3.40 4.95
CA ALA A 49 7.92 2.93 4.66
C ALA A 49 8.98 3.98 4.99
N GLY A 50 10.11 3.52 5.53
CA GLY A 50 11.33 4.31 5.61
C GLY A 50 12.11 4.33 4.30
N SER A 51 13.24 5.04 4.30
CA SER A 51 14.21 4.94 3.19
C SER A 51 14.87 3.56 3.16
N GLY A 52 15.10 3.00 1.96
CA GLY A 52 15.89 1.78 1.76
C GLY A 52 15.17 0.45 2.04
N VAL A 53 13.90 0.46 2.46
CA VAL A 53 13.16 -0.77 2.82
C VAL A 53 12.45 -1.45 1.65
N GLY A 54 12.70 -1.02 0.41
CA GLY A 54 12.10 -1.61 -0.79
C GLY A 54 10.76 -1.01 -1.25
N LYS A 55 10.36 0.17 -0.75
CA LYS A 55 9.13 0.89 -1.14
C LYS A 55 8.93 0.92 -2.66
N SER A 56 9.90 1.48 -3.38
CA SER A 56 9.79 1.70 -4.83
C SER A 56 9.67 0.40 -5.61
N VAL A 57 10.41 -0.63 -5.20
CA VAL A 57 10.35 -1.97 -5.81
C VAL A 57 8.96 -2.58 -5.64
N LEU A 58 8.39 -2.51 -4.43
CA LEU A 58 7.03 -3.01 -4.17
C LEU A 58 5.97 -2.27 -5.00
N LEU A 59 6.07 -0.94 -5.11
CA LEU A 59 5.19 -0.15 -5.98
C LEU A 59 5.29 -0.59 -7.44
N GLY A 60 6.52 -0.86 -7.92
CA GLY A 60 6.77 -1.41 -9.26
C GLY A 60 6.13 -2.78 -9.47
N MET A 61 6.27 -3.68 -8.49
CA MET A 61 5.62 -5.00 -8.53
C MET A 61 4.10 -4.86 -8.65
N MET A 62 3.48 -4.02 -7.82
CA MET A 62 2.04 -3.78 -7.91
C MET A 62 1.62 -3.17 -9.24
N ALA A 63 2.38 -2.20 -9.77
CA ALA A 63 2.10 -1.58 -11.06
C ALA A 63 2.19 -2.56 -12.24
N ARG A 64 3.11 -3.53 -12.20
CA ARG A 64 3.24 -4.57 -13.23
C ARG A 64 2.16 -5.66 -13.08
N TYR A 65 1.96 -6.17 -11.88
CA TYR A 65 1.25 -7.42 -11.67
C TYR A 65 -0.21 -7.28 -11.26
N THR A 66 -0.67 -6.08 -10.91
CA THR A 66 -2.07 -5.88 -10.57
C THR A 66 -2.99 -6.19 -11.76
N SER A 67 -4.18 -6.66 -11.42
CA SER A 67 -5.28 -6.92 -12.35
C SER A 67 -6.01 -5.65 -12.83
N ALA A 68 -5.69 -4.46 -12.30
CA ALA A 68 -6.32 -3.19 -12.70
C ALA A 68 -6.05 -2.84 -14.18
N GLU A 69 -7.05 -2.35 -14.90
CA GLU A 69 -6.93 -2.06 -16.35
C GLU A 69 -6.00 -0.88 -16.65
N VAL A 70 -5.98 0.11 -15.76
CA VAL A 70 -5.15 1.32 -15.90
C VAL A 70 -4.41 1.59 -14.61
N ILE A 71 -3.13 1.94 -14.72
CA ILE A 71 -2.32 2.37 -13.57
C ILE A 71 -2.07 3.87 -13.70
N VAL A 72 -2.25 4.61 -12.61
CA VAL A 72 -1.88 6.03 -12.54
C VAL A 72 -0.90 6.20 -11.40
N VAL A 73 0.28 6.75 -11.70
CA VAL A 73 1.35 6.95 -10.72
C VAL A 73 1.62 8.44 -10.56
N GLY A 74 1.37 8.98 -9.37
CA GLY A 74 1.78 10.32 -8.96
C GLY A 74 3.10 10.28 -8.18
N LEU A 75 4.16 10.86 -8.73
CA LEU A 75 5.49 10.98 -8.11
C LEU A 75 5.72 12.43 -7.67
N ILE A 76 5.53 12.71 -6.39
CA ILE A 76 5.39 14.03 -5.80
C ILE A 76 6.56 14.33 -4.87
N GLY A 77 7.36 15.34 -5.20
CA GLY A 77 8.47 15.81 -4.37
C GLY A 77 9.65 14.84 -4.25
N GLU A 78 9.68 13.79 -5.07
CA GLU A 78 10.83 12.89 -5.20
C GLU A 78 11.95 13.58 -6.00
N ARG A 79 13.19 13.12 -5.87
CA ARG A 79 14.30 13.70 -6.65
C ARG A 79 14.18 13.29 -8.11
N GLY A 80 14.56 14.16 -9.05
CA GLY A 80 14.44 13.88 -10.49
C GLY A 80 15.14 12.59 -10.95
N ARG A 81 16.27 12.24 -10.34
CA ARG A 81 16.95 10.95 -10.62
C ARG A 81 16.17 9.73 -10.13
N GLU A 82 15.49 9.85 -8.98
CA GLU A 82 14.67 8.77 -8.39
C GLU A 82 13.39 8.58 -9.24
N VAL A 83 12.81 9.68 -9.73
CA VAL A 83 11.71 9.65 -10.70
C VAL A 83 12.12 8.92 -11.99
N LYS A 84 13.27 9.29 -12.57
CA LYS A 84 13.78 8.66 -13.79
C LYS A 84 14.02 7.16 -13.59
N ASP A 85 14.71 6.80 -12.51
CA ASP A 85 15.00 5.41 -12.16
C ASP A 85 13.71 4.60 -11.95
N PHE A 86 12.71 5.17 -11.28
CA PHE A 86 11.42 4.52 -11.11
C PHE A 86 10.73 4.22 -12.44
N ILE A 87 10.75 5.16 -13.39
CA ILE A 87 10.10 4.99 -14.69
C ILE A 87 10.85 3.99 -15.59
N GLU A 88 12.18 4.08 -15.64
CA GLU A 88 12.99 3.30 -16.57
C GLU A 88 13.27 1.89 -16.05
N ASN A 89 13.65 1.75 -14.78
CA ASN A 89 14.17 0.50 -14.24
C ASN A 89 13.15 -0.24 -13.35
N ILE A 90 12.28 0.50 -12.63
CA ILE A 90 11.32 -0.12 -11.70
C ILE A 90 10.00 -0.45 -12.40
N LEU A 91 9.37 0.51 -13.07
CA LEU A 91 8.17 0.21 -13.88
C LEU A 91 8.53 -0.68 -15.07
N GLY A 92 9.67 -0.39 -15.71
CA GLY A 92 10.09 -1.04 -16.95
C GLY A 92 9.11 -0.78 -18.09
N GLU A 93 9.38 -1.39 -19.25
CA GLU A 93 8.55 -1.21 -20.44
C GLU A 93 7.11 -1.71 -20.25
N GLU A 94 6.95 -2.89 -19.64
CA GLU A 94 5.63 -3.51 -19.41
C GLU A 94 4.75 -2.69 -18.46
N GLY A 95 5.30 -2.27 -17.31
CA GLY A 95 4.58 -1.43 -16.36
C GLY A 95 4.26 -0.07 -16.94
N ARG A 96 5.20 0.53 -17.70
CA ARG A 96 5.02 1.84 -18.33
C ARG A 96 3.95 1.83 -19.43
N ALA A 97 3.85 0.75 -20.22
CA ALA A 97 2.90 0.66 -21.32
C ALA A 97 1.42 0.78 -20.88
N ARG A 98 1.11 0.41 -19.64
CA ARG A 98 -0.22 0.48 -19.03
C ARG A 98 -0.38 1.58 -17.96
N SER A 99 0.64 2.42 -17.79
CA SER A 99 0.69 3.44 -16.76
C SER A 99 0.66 4.86 -17.31
N VAL A 100 -0.09 5.73 -16.64
CA VAL A 100 0.05 7.19 -16.78
C VAL A 100 0.86 7.70 -15.59
N VAL A 101 2.02 8.31 -15.87
CA VAL A 101 2.91 8.83 -14.81
C VAL A 101 2.83 10.36 -14.78
N VAL A 102 2.48 10.90 -13.62
CA VAL A 102 2.51 12.34 -13.32
C VAL A 102 3.63 12.59 -12.32
N ALA A 103 4.68 13.29 -12.74
CA ALA A 103 5.81 13.61 -11.88
C ALA A 103 5.90 15.12 -11.62
N ALA A 104 5.97 15.49 -10.34
CA ALA A 104 6.26 16.84 -9.87
C ALA A 104 7.46 16.77 -8.91
N PRO A 105 8.71 16.84 -9.42
CA PRO A 105 9.89 16.59 -8.61
C PRO A 105 10.15 17.66 -7.54
N ALA A 106 11.10 17.40 -6.64
CA ALA A 106 11.39 18.24 -5.47
C ALA A 106 11.81 19.69 -5.78
N ASP A 107 12.36 19.93 -6.98
CA ASP A 107 12.78 21.25 -7.48
C ASP A 107 11.61 22.10 -8.02
N THR A 108 10.42 21.52 -8.13
CA THR A 108 9.20 22.25 -8.52
C THR A 108 8.55 22.96 -7.34
N SER A 109 7.81 24.03 -7.64
CA SER A 109 7.11 24.80 -6.61
C SER A 109 6.13 23.92 -5.81
N PRO A 110 5.86 24.26 -4.53
CA PRO A 110 4.90 23.51 -3.71
C PRO A 110 3.53 23.39 -4.37
N LEU A 111 3.10 24.44 -5.07
CA LEU A 111 1.84 24.48 -5.80
C LEU A 111 1.81 23.44 -6.92
N LEU A 112 2.88 23.34 -7.71
CA LEU A 112 3.02 22.33 -8.77
C LEU A 112 3.05 20.91 -8.19
N ARG A 113 3.71 20.69 -7.04
CA ARG A 113 3.69 19.41 -6.33
C ARG A 113 2.28 18.99 -5.91
N MET A 114 1.51 19.92 -5.34
CA MET A 114 0.10 19.66 -4.99
C MET A 114 -0.78 19.44 -6.24
N GLN A 115 -0.55 20.20 -7.30
CA GLN A 115 -1.24 20.02 -8.57
C GLN A 115 -0.92 18.66 -9.21
N GLY A 116 0.31 18.16 -9.11
CA GLY A 116 0.69 16.83 -9.58
C GLY A 116 -0.16 15.73 -8.92
N ALA A 117 -0.34 15.79 -7.60
CA ALA A 117 -1.18 14.85 -6.87
C ALA A 117 -2.67 14.96 -7.29
N ALA A 118 -3.18 16.18 -7.40
CA ALA A 118 -4.54 16.44 -7.86
C ALA A 118 -4.76 15.95 -9.30
N TYR A 119 -3.75 16.08 -10.17
CA TYR A 119 -3.82 15.72 -11.57
C TYR A 119 -3.77 14.20 -11.77
N ALA A 120 -2.87 13.51 -11.06
CA ALA A 120 -2.88 12.04 -11.01
C ALA A 120 -4.24 11.50 -10.56
N THR A 121 -4.79 12.08 -9.49
CA THR A 121 -6.14 11.72 -9.00
C THR A 121 -7.21 11.98 -10.06
N ARG A 122 -7.15 13.12 -10.76
CA ARG A 122 -8.11 13.46 -11.81
C ARG A 122 -8.05 12.52 -13.01
N LEU A 123 -6.86 12.05 -13.39
CA LEU A 123 -6.69 11.04 -14.43
C LEU A 123 -7.30 9.70 -14.02
N ALA A 124 -7.10 9.29 -12.77
CA ALA A 124 -7.76 8.10 -12.24
C ALA A 124 -9.29 8.22 -12.24
N GLU A 125 -9.83 9.38 -11.83
CA GLU A 125 -11.27 9.68 -11.93
C GLU A 125 -11.77 9.60 -13.37
N TYR A 126 -11.02 10.13 -14.34
CA TYR A 126 -11.40 10.07 -15.75
C TYR A 126 -11.59 8.64 -16.24
N PHE A 127 -10.65 7.74 -15.93
CA PHE A 127 -10.77 6.33 -16.32
C PHE A 127 -11.86 5.59 -15.55
N ARG A 128 -12.02 5.86 -14.24
CA ARG A 128 -13.13 5.31 -13.45
C ARG A 128 -14.49 5.69 -14.06
N ASP A 129 -14.66 6.94 -14.46
CA ASP A 129 -15.91 7.44 -15.05
C ASP A 129 -16.18 6.84 -16.45
N GLN A 130 -15.18 6.19 -17.06
CA GLN A 130 -15.32 5.36 -18.26
C GLN A 130 -15.60 3.88 -17.97
N GLY A 131 -15.86 3.54 -16.71
CA GLY A 131 -16.11 2.15 -16.29
C GLY A 131 -14.84 1.34 -16.04
N ARG A 132 -13.64 1.95 -16.04
CA ARG A 132 -12.37 1.22 -15.86
C ARG A 132 -12.04 1.03 -14.39
N HIS A 133 -11.34 -0.05 -14.09
CA HIS A 133 -10.73 -0.29 -12.79
C HIS A 133 -9.28 0.21 -12.77
N VAL A 134 -9.01 1.17 -11.90
CA VAL A 134 -7.75 1.92 -11.85
C VAL A 134 -7.00 1.61 -10.55
N LEU A 135 -5.69 1.38 -10.67
CA LEU A 135 -4.76 1.45 -9.53
C LEU A 135 -4.12 2.84 -9.51
N LEU A 136 -4.36 3.61 -8.45
CA LEU A 136 -3.69 4.90 -8.21
C LEU A 136 -2.57 4.71 -7.19
N ILE A 137 -1.33 4.99 -7.58
CA ILE A 137 -0.18 5.05 -6.67
C ILE A 137 0.15 6.52 -6.44
N MET A 138 0.10 6.97 -5.20
CA MET A 138 0.44 8.33 -4.80
C MET A 138 1.70 8.31 -3.92
N ASP A 139 2.84 8.63 -4.51
CA ASP A 139 4.14 8.64 -3.85
C ASP A 139 4.71 10.07 -3.77
N SER A 140 4.57 10.84 -2.70
CA SER A 140 3.98 10.44 -1.40
C SER A 140 2.99 11.43 -0.83
N LEU A 141 2.13 10.92 0.05
CA LEU A 141 1.21 11.72 0.85
C LEU A 141 1.99 12.64 1.81
N THR A 142 3.14 12.19 2.32
CA THR A 142 4.07 13.01 3.12
C THR A 142 4.56 14.21 2.32
N ARG A 143 5.02 14.02 1.08
CA ARG A 143 5.50 15.13 0.24
C ARG A 143 4.38 16.08 -0.17
N TYR A 144 3.15 15.59 -0.36
CA TYR A 144 1.98 16.42 -0.55
C TYR A 144 1.67 17.30 0.69
N ALA A 145 1.70 16.70 1.89
CA ALA A 145 1.51 17.43 3.14
C ALA A 145 2.60 18.48 3.38
N MET A 146 3.87 18.14 3.10
CA MET A 146 4.99 19.08 3.20
C MET A 146 4.85 20.26 2.23
N ALA A 147 4.35 20.03 1.01
CA ALA A 147 4.09 21.10 0.05
C ALA A 147 2.98 22.05 0.56
N GLN A 148 1.87 21.51 1.10
CA GLN A 148 0.83 22.34 1.72
C GLN A 148 1.38 23.13 2.93
N ARG A 149 2.23 22.50 3.76
CA ARG A 149 2.89 23.18 4.89
C ARG A 149 3.71 24.37 4.42
N GLU A 150 4.50 24.22 3.36
CA GLU A 150 5.33 25.29 2.81
C GLU A 150 4.50 26.48 2.35
N ILE A 151 3.39 26.23 1.64
CA ILE A 151 2.44 27.26 1.21
C ILE A 151 1.79 27.95 2.41
N ALA A 152 1.29 27.17 3.37
CA ALA A 152 0.62 27.64 4.57
C ALA A 152 1.51 28.56 5.42
N LEU A 153 2.76 28.16 5.63
CA LEU A 153 3.73 28.97 6.37
C LEU A 153 4.07 30.27 5.63
N ALA A 154 4.18 30.24 4.30
CA ALA A 154 4.47 31.42 3.50
C ALA A 154 3.36 32.49 3.58
N ILE A 155 2.10 32.08 3.83
CA ILE A 155 0.96 32.99 4.02
C ILE A 155 0.67 33.30 5.51
N GLY A 156 1.52 32.83 6.43
CA GLY A 156 1.44 33.14 7.86
C GLY A 156 0.52 32.25 8.69
N GLU A 157 0.11 31.07 8.20
CA GLU A 157 -0.67 30.12 8.99
C GLU A 157 0.21 29.47 10.08
N PRO A 158 -0.15 29.55 11.38
CA PRO A 158 0.70 29.03 12.46
C PRO A 158 0.71 27.49 12.50
N PRO A 159 1.88 26.86 12.76
CA PRO A 159 2.00 25.40 12.82
C PRO A 159 1.52 24.84 14.17
N ALA A 160 0.21 24.60 14.30
CA ALA A 160 -0.41 24.20 15.57
C ALA A 160 -0.15 22.72 15.96
N THR A 161 0.02 21.80 15.00
CA THR A 161 0.12 20.35 15.27
C THR A 161 1.49 19.83 14.85
N LYS A 162 2.41 19.67 15.82
CA LYS A 162 3.77 19.11 15.60
C LYS A 162 4.50 19.72 14.38
N GLY A 163 4.40 21.03 14.20
CA GLY A 163 5.06 21.72 13.07
C GLY A 163 4.24 21.76 11.78
N TYR A 164 3.03 21.20 11.73
CA TYR A 164 2.12 21.29 10.60
C TYR A 164 0.93 22.25 10.88
N PRO A 165 0.63 23.17 9.94
CA PRO A 165 -0.57 24.00 10.00
C PRO A 165 -1.88 23.19 9.85
N PRO A 166 -2.99 23.62 10.46
CA PRO A 166 -4.29 22.95 10.35
C PRO A 166 -4.75 22.65 8.92
N SER A 167 -4.44 23.53 7.96
CA SER A 167 -4.83 23.36 6.54
C SER A 167 -4.29 22.08 5.91
N VAL A 168 -3.15 21.56 6.39
CA VAL A 168 -2.59 20.28 5.93
C VAL A 168 -3.56 19.14 6.20
N PHE A 169 -4.09 19.06 7.42
CA PHE A 169 -5.01 18.01 7.84
C PHE A 169 -6.41 18.14 7.23
N ALA A 170 -6.78 19.33 6.75
CA ALA A 170 -7.98 19.51 5.93
C ALA A 170 -7.78 19.05 4.46
N LYS A 171 -6.55 19.21 3.93
CA LYS A 171 -6.22 18.83 2.55
C LYS A 171 -6.04 17.34 2.33
N LEU A 172 -5.54 16.61 3.34
CA LEU A 172 -5.31 15.16 3.25
C LEU A 172 -6.62 14.37 2.96
N PRO A 173 -7.70 14.51 3.76
CA PRO A 173 -8.98 13.84 3.46
C PRO A 173 -9.52 14.26 2.10
N THR A 174 -9.45 15.56 1.77
CA THR A 174 -9.96 16.09 0.48
C THR A 174 -9.34 15.38 -0.73
N LEU A 175 -8.04 15.04 -0.66
CA LEU A 175 -7.37 14.30 -1.72
C LEU A 175 -7.73 12.82 -1.71
N VAL A 176 -7.67 12.19 -0.53
CA VAL A 176 -7.86 10.73 -0.35
C VAL A 176 -9.28 10.30 -0.66
N GLU A 177 -10.28 11.10 -0.27
CA GLU A 177 -11.70 10.80 -0.48
C GLU A 177 -12.12 10.81 -1.96
N ARG A 178 -11.27 11.29 -2.87
CA ARG A 178 -11.55 11.24 -4.33
C ARG A 178 -11.40 9.84 -4.92
N ALA A 179 -10.58 8.99 -4.31
CA ALA A 179 -10.47 7.57 -4.65
C ALA A 179 -11.65 6.77 -4.07
N GLY A 180 -11.94 5.62 -4.66
CA GLY A 180 -13.11 4.80 -4.32
C GLY A 180 -13.77 4.13 -5.51
N ASN A 181 -14.74 3.27 -5.21
CA ASN A 181 -15.67 2.77 -6.22
C ASN A 181 -16.56 3.90 -6.74
N GLY A 182 -16.92 3.80 -8.03
CA GLY A 182 -18.01 4.58 -8.62
C GLY A 182 -19.37 4.02 -8.19
N ALA A 183 -20.40 4.32 -8.99
CA ALA A 183 -21.72 3.71 -8.82
C ALA A 183 -21.69 2.20 -9.13
N GLU A 184 -22.75 1.51 -8.73
CA GLU A 184 -22.96 0.09 -9.03
C GLU A 184 -22.78 -0.20 -10.53
N GLY A 185 -21.97 -1.23 -10.86
CA GLY A 185 -21.62 -1.56 -12.25
C GLY A 185 -20.65 -0.59 -12.95
N GLY A 186 -20.15 0.43 -12.25
CA GLY A 186 -19.17 1.38 -12.75
C GLY A 186 -17.70 0.98 -12.53
N GLY A 187 -16.80 1.92 -12.83
CA GLY A 187 -15.37 1.75 -12.59
C GLY A 187 -14.98 1.96 -11.12
N SER A 188 -13.69 1.78 -10.81
CA SER A 188 -13.16 1.95 -9.46
C SER A 188 -11.78 2.59 -9.45
N ILE A 189 -11.43 3.27 -8.37
CA ILE A 189 -10.05 3.69 -8.07
C ILE A 189 -9.65 3.02 -6.76
N THR A 190 -8.79 2.01 -6.83
CA THR A 190 -8.08 1.50 -5.65
C THR A 190 -6.77 2.27 -5.53
N ALA A 191 -6.48 2.81 -4.35
CA ALA A 191 -5.35 3.73 -4.19
C ALA A 191 -4.35 3.27 -3.13
N PHE A 192 -3.06 3.41 -3.41
CA PHE A 192 -1.97 3.27 -2.45
C PHE A 192 -1.31 4.63 -2.23
N TYR A 193 -1.43 5.15 -1.02
CA TYR A 193 -0.80 6.40 -0.59
C TYR A 193 0.43 6.08 0.24
N THR A 194 1.62 6.41 -0.27
CA THR A 194 2.82 6.19 0.52
C THR A 194 2.98 7.26 1.60
N VAL A 195 3.46 6.84 2.76
CA VAL A 195 3.79 7.71 3.88
C VAL A 195 5.22 7.39 4.29
N LEU A 196 6.05 8.42 4.30
CA LEU A 196 7.45 8.31 4.71
C LEU A 196 7.50 8.34 6.23
N ALA A 197 7.65 7.17 6.85
CA ALA A 197 7.85 7.04 8.29
C ALA A 197 9.37 6.99 8.54
N GLU A 198 9.96 8.10 8.96
CA GLU A 198 11.39 8.15 9.29
C GLU A 198 11.62 7.45 10.65
N GLY A 199 12.05 6.18 10.59
CA GLY A 199 12.62 5.44 11.72
C GLY A 199 11.67 5.20 12.88
N ASP A 200 10.78 4.20 12.77
CA ASP A 200 9.83 3.73 13.79
C ASP A 200 9.08 4.82 14.59
N ASP A 201 9.09 6.07 14.11
CA ASP A 201 8.47 7.19 14.80
C ASP A 201 6.95 7.09 14.65
N GLN A 202 6.35 6.44 15.64
CA GLN A 202 4.90 6.33 15.78
C GLN A 202 4.24 7.70 16.01
N GLN A 203 5.00 8.80 16.12
CA GLN A 203 4.51 10.13 16.41
C GLN A 203 4.44 11.05 15.17
N ASP A 204 4.71 10.57 13.95
CA ASP A 204 4.50 11.38 12.75
C ASP A 204 3.01 11.74 12.57
N PRO A 205 2.63 13.04 12.62
CA PRO A 205 1.23 13.45 12.49
C PRO A 205 0.64 13.11 11.11
N ILE A 206 1.46 12.97 10.06
CA ILE A 206 0.99 12.57 8.73
C ILE A 206 0.65 11.08 8.71
N ALA A 207 1.49 10.25 9.32
CA ALA A 207 1.23 8.83 9.54
C ALA A 207 -0.07 8.62 10.34
N ASP A 208 -0.27 9.36 11.43
CA ASP A 208 -1.49 9.27 12.24
C ASP A 208 -2.74 9.69 11.46
N SER A 209 -2.66 10.82 10.73
CA SER A 209 -3.76 11.27 9.89
C SER A 209 -4.09 10.26 8.79
N ALA A 210 -3.08 9.67 8.15
CA ALA A 210 -3.26 8.64 7.13
C ALA A 210 -3.93 7.39 7.70
N ARG A 211 -3.52 6.90 8.88
CA ARG A 211 -4.17 5.76 9.55
C ARG A 211 -5.63 6.05 9.88
N ALA A 212 -5.97 7.30 10.21
CA ALA A 212 -7.34 7.69 10.53
C ALA A 212 -8.25 7.69 9.29
N ILE A 213 -7.77 8.21 8.16
CA ILE A 213 -8.60 8.43 6.96
C ILE A 213 -8.57 7.28 5.94
N LEU A 214 -7.61 6.36 6.03
CA LEU A 214 -7.46 5.24 5.09
C LEU A 214 -8.16 3.97 5.59
N ASP A 215 -8.44 3.07 4.65
CA ASP A 215 -9.14 1.79 4.87
C ASP A 215 -8.18 0.67 5.32
N GLY A 216 -6.93 1.01 5.62
CA GLY A 216 -5.88 0.06 5.96
C GLY A 216 -4.49 0.61 5.64
N HIS A 217 -3.47 -0.16 6.00
CA HIS A 217 -2.09 0.16 5.69
C HIS A 217 -1.20 -1.08 5.64
N ILE A 218 -0.15 -0.98 4.82
CA ILE A 218 0.96 -1.91 4.73
C ILE A 218 2.18 -1.21 5.32
N VAL A 219 2.86 -1.87 6.25
CA VAL A 219 4.08 -1.37 6.89
C VAL A 219 5.27 -2.12 6.33
N LEU A 220 6.28 -1.38 5.85
CA LEU A 220 7.56 -1.93 5.47
C LEU A 220 8.55 -1.79 6.62
N SER A 221 9.03 -2.92 7.12
CA SER A 221 9.95 -2.99 8.25
C SER A 221 11.41 -2.88 7.78
N ARG A 222 12.18 -2.06 8.50
CA ARG A 222 13.63 -1.99 8.31
C ARG A 222 14.32 -3.29 8.73
N SER A 223 13.88 -3.93 9.81
CA SER A 223 14.51 -5.17 10.30
C SER A 223 14.34 -6.32 9.32
N LEU A 224 13.19 -6.39 8.62
CA LEU A 224 12.98 -7.37 7.53
C LEU A 224 13.89 -7.06 6.33
N ALA A 225 13.99 -5.80 5.93
CA ALA A 225 14.84 -5.39 4.82
C ALA A 225 16.33 -5.68 5.09
N GLU A 226 16.82 -5.39 6.30
CA GLU A 226 18.21 -5.68 6.73
C GLU A 226 18.49 -7.19 6.80
N ALA A 227 17.46 -8.01 7.04
CA ALA A 227 17.56 -9.46 6.99
C ALA A 227 17.48 -10.06 5.57
N GLY A 228 17.34 -9.23 4.53
CA GLY A 228 17.17 -9.66 3.15
C GLY A 228 15.77 -10.20 2.82
N HIS A 229 14.78 -9.97 3.70
CA HIS A 229 13.40 -10.40 3.49
C HIS A 229 12.66 -9.37 2.61
N TYR A 230 12.37 -9.73 1.35
CA TYR A 230 11.64 -8.88 0.41
C TYR A 230 10.42 -9.58 -0.21
N PRO A 231 9.27 -8.89 -0.35
CA PRO A 231 8.97 -7.55 0.18
C PRO A 231 9.05 -7.49 1.70
N ALA A 232 9.56 -6.38 2.24
CA ALA A 232 9.81 -6.21 3.67
C ALA A 232 8.54 -5.91 4.48
N ILE A 233 7.43 -6.61 4.19
CA ILE A 233 6.12 -6.34 4.76
C ILE A 233 6.02 -6.95 6.16
N ASP A 234 5.76 -6.09 7.15
CA ASP A 234 5.39 -6.53 8.49
C ASP A 234 3.88 -6.83 8.52
N VAL A 235 3.53 -8.12 8.46
CA VAL A 235 2.13 -8.57 8.47
C VAL A 235 1.42 -8.38 9.83
N GLU A 236 2.17 -8.21 10.92
CA GLU A 236 1.61 -7.95 12.25
C GLU A 236 1.23 -6.47 12.39
N ALA A 237 2.10 -5.57 11.92
CA ALA A 237 1.86 -4.14 11.92
C ALA A 237 0.94 -3.66 10.77
N SER A 238 0.65 -4.52 9.80
CA SER A 238 -0.21 -4.21 8.65
C SER A 238 -1.66 -4.69 8.83
N ILE A 239 -2.60 -3.96 8.20
CA ILE A 239 -4.03 -4.26 8.23
C ILE A 239 -4.74 -3.80 6.96
N SER A 240 -5.69 -4.61 6.47
CA SER A 240 -6.72 -4.19 5.52
C SER A 240 -8.08 -4.29 6.23
N ARG A 241 -8.79 -3.17 6.40
CA ARG A 241 -10.07 -3.14 7.12
C ARG A 241 -11.22 -3.76 6.32
N ALA A 242 -11.11 -3.79 5.00
CA ALA A 242 -12.09 -4.44 4.13
C ALA A 242 -11.90 -5.96 4.03
N MET A 243 -10.76 -6.50 4.47
CA MET A 243 -10.37 -7.90 4.26
C MET A 243 -11.45 -8.91 4.67
N THR A 244 -12.07 -8.75 5.85
CA THR A 244 -13.08 -9.71 6.35
C THR A 244 -14.36 -9.72 5.53
N ALA A 245 -14.65 -8.66 4.77
CA ALA A 245 -15.78 -8.61 3.84
C ALA A 245 -15.44 -9.24 2.48
N LEU A 246 -14.16 -9.44 2.18
CA LEU A 246 -13.66 -9.87 0.87
C LEU A 246 -13.34 -11.37 0.80
N ILE A 247 -13.07 -12.01 1.94
CA ILE A 247 -12.47 -13.34 1.97
C ILE A 247 -13.39 -14.39 2.61
N SER A 248 -13.16 -15.65 2.26
CA SER A 248 -13.89 -16.76 2.86
C SER A 248 -13.53 -16.95 4.34
N PRO A 249 -14.43 -17.54 5.15
CA PRO A 249 -14.12 -17.91 6.54
C PRO A 249 -12.90 -18.84 6.67
N GLU A 250 -12.67 -19.70 5.67
CA GLU A 250 -11.53 -20.62 5.62
C GLU A 250 -10.20 -19.88 5.41
N GLN A 251 -10.14 -18.95 4.45
CA GLN A 251 -8.99 -18.09 4.26
C GLN A 251 -8.73 -17.28 5.53
N PHE A 252 -9.76 -16.68 6.13
CA PHE A 252 -9.61 -15.89 7.35
C PHE A 252 -9.08 -16.73 8.52
N GLY A 253 -9.53 -17.99 8.65
CA GLY A 253 -8.99 -18.94 9.62
C GLY A 253 -7.49 -19.18 9.45
N SER A 254 -7.04 -19.34 8.20
CA SER A 254 -5.62 -19.54 7.86
C SER A 254 -4.78 -18.28 8.14
N VAL A 255 -5.29 -17.09 7.80
CA VAL A 255 -4.64 -15.80 8.09
C VAL A 255 -4.48 -15.60 9.60
N ARG A 256 -5.53 -15.89 10.38
CA ARG A 256 -5.47 -15.78 11.84
C ARG A 256 -4.47 -16.77 12.42
N ARG A 257 -4.47 -18.03 11.93
CA ARG A 257 -3.52 -19.05 12.37
C ARG A 257 -2.08 -18.64 12.08
N PHE A 258 -1.82 -18.13 10.88
CA PHE A 258 -0.51 -17.60 10.49
C PHE A 258 -0.05 -16.49 11.44
N LYS A 259 -0.90 -15.47 11.69
CA LYS A 259 -0.55 -14.36 12.60
C LYS A 259 -0.29 -14.85 14.04
N GLN A 260 -1.07 -15.81 14.54
CA GLN A 260 -0.87 -16.38 15.87
C GLN A 260 0.49 -17.08 16.00
N LEU A 261 0.86 -17.91 15.02
CA LEU A 261 2.14 -18.61 15.02
C LEU A 261 3.32 -17.65 14.84
N MET A 262 3.21 -16.69 13.92
CA MET A 262 4.23 -15.66 13.71
C MET A 262 4.48 -14.87 15.01
N SER A 263 3.41 -14.39 15.66
CA SER A 263 3.49 -13.67 16.93
C SER A 263 4.12 -14.48 18.06
N ARG A 264 3.81 -15.78 18.14
CA ARG A 264 4.41 -16.67 19.14
C ARG A 264 5.90 -16.87 18.87
N TYR A 265 6.28 -17.08 17.61
CA TYR A 265 7.68 -17.22 17.21
C TYR A 265 8.46 -15.95 17.55
N GLN A 266 7.98 -14.77 17.12
CA GLN A 266 8.70 -13.51 17.32
C GLN A 266 8.91 -13.17 18.80
N ARG A 267 7.89 -13.38 19.65
CA ARG A 267 8.01 -13.16 21.10
C ARG A 267 9.02 -14.07 21.81
N ASN A 268 9.37 -15.21 21.20
CA ASN A 268 10.31 -16.18 21.76
C ASN A 268 11.62 -16.27 20.96
N ARG A 269 11.83 -15.41 19.96
CA ARG A 269 12.98 -15.46 19.07
C ARG A 269 14.32 -15.39 19.81
N ASP A 270 14.41 -14.54 20.82
CA ASP A 270 15.62 -14.39 21.63
C ASP A 270 15.90 -15.66 22.45
N LEU A 271 14.86 -16.25 23.07
CA LEU A 271 14.97 -17.50 23.84
C LEU A 271 15.41 -18.67 22.96
N ILE A 272 14.89 -18.74 21.73
CA ILE A 272 15.28 -19.74 20.73
C ILE A 272 16.76 -19.52 20.35
N SER A 273 17.16 -18.28 20.11
CA SER A 273 18.51 -17.92 19.66
C SER A 273 19.59 -18.22 20.70
N VAL A 274 19.29 -18.08 21.99
CA VAL A 274 20.21 -18.45 23.09
C VAL A 274 20.17 -19.94 23.46
N GLY A 275 19.34 -20.75 22.78
CA GLY A 275 19.20 -22.18 23.04
C GLY A 275 18.41 -22.53 24.31
N ALA A 276 17.63 -21.60 24.86
CA ALA A 276 16.79 -21.81 26.05
C ALA A 276 15.43 -22.46 25.74
N TYR A 277 15.12 -22.70 24.46
CA TYR A 277 13.93 -23.41 24.03
C TYR A 277 14.03 -24.91 24.27
N VAL A 278 12.98 -25.50 24.85
CA VAL A 278 12.86 -26.94 25.12
C VAL A 278 11.71 -27.52 24.28
N PRO A 279 11.99 -28.38 23.28
CA PRO A 279 10.95 -29.03 22.48
C PRO A 279 9.95 -29.81 23.35
N GLY A 280 8.66 -29.71 23.02
CA GLY A 280 7.56 -30.42 23.69
C GLY A 280 6.95 -29.67 24.87
N ALA A 281 7.55 -28.55 25.32
CA ALA A 281 7.03 -27.77 26.44
C ALA A 281 5.83 -26.89 26.05
N ASP A 282 5.83 -26.33 24.83
CA ASP A 282 4.70 -25.57 24.27
C ASP A 282 4.44 -26.06 22.83
N PRO A 283 3.43 -26.95 22.62
CA PRO A 283 3.11 -27.48 21.30
C PRO A 283 2.83 -26.42 20.23
N GLU A 284 2.36 -25.25 20.63
CA GLU A 284 2.07 -24.15 19.70
C GLU A 284 3.35 -23.39 19.31
N LEU A 285 4.30 -23.23 20.24
CA LEU A 285 5.61 -22.69 19.93
C LEU A 285 6.41 -23.68 19.08
N ASP A 286 6.36 -24.97 19.39
CA ASP A 286 6.99 -26.03 18.61
C ASP A 286 6.50 -26.00 17.15
N LEU A 287 5.19 -25.83 16.96
CA LEU A 287 4.59 -25.71 15.64
C LEU A 287 5.00 -24.40 14.96
N ALA A 288 5.03 -23.29 15.69
CA ALA A 288 5.48 -22.01 15.14
C ALA A 288 6.93 -22.08 14.65
N ILE A 289 7.84 -22.66 15.44
CA ILE A 289 9.24 -22.87 15.05
C ILE A 289 9.35 -23.76 13.81
N ARG A 290 8.58 -24.86 13.77
CA ARG A 290 8.59 -25.80 12.64
C ARG A 290 8.11 -25.17 11.34
N LEU A 291 7.03 -24.38 11.40
CA LEU A 291 6.44 -23.75 10.23
C LEU A 291 7.12 -22.44 9.83
N HIS A 292 7.91 -21.82 10.71
CA HIS A 292 8.50 -20.52 10.48
C HIS A 292 9.26 -20.40 9.14
N PRO A 293 10.14 -21.34 8.74
CA PRO A 293 10.83 -21.25 7.45
C PRO A 293 9.88 -21.23 6.25
N ARG A 294 8.80 -22.02 6.30
CA ARG A 294 7.78 -22.06 5.24
C ARG A 294 6.93 -20.80 5.23
N MET A 295 6.62 -20.26 6.41
CA MET A 295 5.89 -19.01 6.57
C MET A 295 6.72 -17.81 6.07
N GLU A 296 8.02 -17.76 6.33
CA GLU A 296 8.92 -16.75 5.76
C GLU A 296 9.01 -16.85 4.25
N ALA A 297 9.20 -18.07 3.71
CA ALA A 297 9.22 -18.28 2.26
C ALA A 297 7.90 -17.86 1.59
N PHE A 298 6.76 -18.05 2.26
CA PHE A 298 5.46 -17.58 1.78
C PHE A 298 5.37 -16.04 1.72
N LEU A 299 6.01 -15.32 2.65
CA LEU A 299 5.97 -13.84 2.67
C LEU A 299 6.98 -13.20 1.72
N GLN A 300 8.10 -13.86 1.46
CA GLN A 300 9.09 -13.40 0.49
C GLN A 300 8.61 -13.63 -0.93
N GLN A 301 8.98 -12.77 -1.87
CA GLN A 301 8.63 -12.89 -3.28
C GLN A 301 9.69 -12.17 -4.13
N ASP A 302 10.15 -12.81 -5.20
CA ASP A 302 11.10 -12.19 -6.12
C ASP A 302 10.45 -11.03 -6.90
N ILE A 303 11.25 -10.05 -7.32
CA ILE A 303 10.79 -8.86 -8.06
C ILE A 303 10.10 -9.24 -9.37
N HIS A 304 10.55 -10.31 -10.02
CA HIS A 304 10.03 -10.83 -11.28
C HIS A 304 8.98 -11.94 -11.10
N GLU A 305 8.77 -12.40 -9.87
CA GLU A 305 7.72 -13.35 -9.53
C GLU A 305 6.38 -12.61 -9.40
N ARG A 306 5.34 -13.15 -10.05
CA ARG A 306 3.95 -12.71 -9.89
C ARG A 306 3.19 -13.80 -9.16
N ALA A 307 2.48 -13.45 -8.09
CA ALA A 307 1.61 -14.37 -7.37
C ALA A 307 0.15 -13.93 -7.48
N GLY A 308 -0.66 -14.72 -8.20
CA GLY A 308 -2.09 -14.44 -8.36
C GLY A 308 -2.87 -14.64 -7.05
N TYR A 309 -4.07 -14.07 -6.95
CA TYR A 309 -4.89 -14.21 -5.73
C TYR A 309 -5.18 -15.68 -5.38
N GLY A 310 -5.73 -16.47 -6.31
CA GLY A 310 -6.05 -17.88 -6.07
C GLY A 310 -4.84 -18.70 -5.62
N GLU A 311 -3.72 -18.58 -6.35
CA GLU A 311 -2.45 -19.21 -6.01
C GLU A 311 -1.95 -18.80 -4.61
N SER A 312 -2.09 -17.52 -4.25
CA SER A 312 -1.69 -17.03 -2.92
C SER A 312 -2.52 -17.68 -1.80
N ILE A 313 -3.80 -17.95 -2.06
CA ILE A 313 -4.69 -18.60 -1.09
C ILE A 313 -4.37 -20.09 -0.97
N ASP A 314 -4.15 -20.77 -2.10
CA ASP A 314 -3.76 -22.18 -2.12
C ASP A 314 -2.44 -22.39 -1.35
N GLN A 315 -1.43 -21.55 -1.61
CA GLN A 315 -0.15 -21.59 -0.90
C GLN A 315 -0.31 -21.31 0.60
N LEU A 316 -1.21 -20.40 0.99
CA LEU A 316 -1.51 -20.12 2.40
C LEU A 316 -2.12 -21.34 3.09
N HIS A 317 -3.07 -22.02 2.44
CA HIS A 317 -3.70 -23.22 2.99
C HIS A 317 -2.73 -24.40 3.12
N LEU A 318 -1.84 -24.58 2.12
CA LEU A 318 -0.82 -25.62 2.13
C LEU A 318 0.19 -25.53 3.29
N LEU A 319 0.32 -24.36 3.94
CA LEU A 319 1.13 -24.22 5.16
C LEU A 319 0.56 -25.03 6.33
N PHE A 320 -0.76 -25.18 6.38
CA PHE A 320 -1.47 -25.79 7.51
C PHE A 320 -2.05 -27.17 7.20
N ASP A 321 -1.97 -27.62 5.94
CA ASP A 321 -2.44 -28.94 5.57
C ASP A 321 -1.56 -30.04 6.19
N ARG A 322 -2.21 -31.06 6.76
CA ARG A 322 -1.51 -32.11 7.54
C ARG A 322 -0.76 -33.10 6.67
N SER A 323 -1.16 -33.25 5.41
CA SER A 323 -0.53 -34.11 4.41
C SER A 323 0.85 -33.59 3.96
N ALA A 324 1.07 -32.27 4.03
CA ALA A 324 2.31 -31.60 3.64
C ALA A 324 3.27 -31.34 4.83
N ASN A 325 2.90 -31.76 6.04
CA ASN A 325 3.61 -31.49 7.30
C ASN A 325 4.00 -32.77 8.05
N GLY A 326 3.87 -33.93 7.41
CA GLY A 326 4.27 -35.26 7.89
C GLY A 326 5.66 -35.65 7.42
#